data_AF-A0A5J5IRY6-F1
#
_entry.id   AF-A0A5J5IRY6-F1
#
_cell.length_a   1.000
_cell.length_b   1.000
_cell.length_c   1.000
_cell.angle_alpha   90.00
_cell.angle_beta   90.00
_cell.angle_gamma   90.00
#
_symmetry.space_group_name_H-M   'P 1'
#
loop_
_entity.id
_entity.type
_entity.pdbx_description
1 polymer ?
#
loop_
_entity_poly.entity_id
_entity_poly.type
_entity_poly.pdbx_seq_one_letter_code
_entity_poly.pdbx_strand_id
1 'polypeptide(L)'
;MAGVSRSRRRRGAAESLGSVVLGFESVVVFLGGLTVYGLDPLPAAVPAWWGVVVGSVLAVVMILTAGLLRHRWGIALGWALQVILALGAFLVPALAIVALIFGGMYAYATIKGSALDRRNAALAADRTNGE
;
A
#
# COMPACT_ATOMS: atom_id res chain seq x y z
N MET A 1 11.81 29.68 24.67
CA MET A 1 11.03 29.39 23.44
C MET A 1 10.42 28.00 23.59
N ALA A 2 9.16 27.89 24.02
CA ALA A 2 8.47 26.61 24.07
C ALA A 2 8.14 26.18 22.64
N GLY A 3 8.74 25.07 22.19
CA GLY A 3 8.43 24.50 20.89
C GLY A 3 6.96 24.11 20.86
N VAL A 4 6.19 24.76 19.99
CA VAL A 4 4.82 24.34 19.66
C VAL A 4 4.93 22.91 19.14
N SER A 5 4.61 21.94 20.01
CA SER A 5 4.43 20.56 19.60
C SER A 5 3.24 20.57 18.65
N ARG A 6 3.53 20.63 17.34
CA ARG A 6 2.50 20.48 16.31
C ARG A 6 1.76 19.19 16.63
N SER A 7 0.52 19.33 17.11
CA SER A 7 -0.40 18.23 17.34
C SER A 7 -0.37 17.36 16.09
N ARG A 8 0.30 16.20 16.21
CA ARG A 8 0.49 15.29 15.10
C ARG A 8 -0.92 14.79 14.78
N ARG A 9 -1.54 15.28 13.69
CA ARG A 9 -2.88 14.84 13.26
C ARG A 9 -2.93 13.32 13.43
N ARG A 10 -3.86 12.82 14.26
CA ARG A 10 -4.03 11.38 14.43
C ARG A 10 -4.30 10.80 13.05
N ARG A 11 -3.38 9.97 12.56
CA ARG A 11 -3.56 9.24 11.29
C ARG A 11 -4.84 8.43 11.41
N GLY A 12 -5.68 8.49 10.38
CA GLY A 12 -6.92 7.71 10.33
C GLY A 12 -6.61 6.22 10.42
N ALA A 13 -7.57 5.42 10.89
CA ALA A 13 -7.37 3.98 11.00
C ALA A 13 -7.08 3.36 9.61
N ALA A 14 -7.73 3.87 8.57
CA ALA A 14 -7.49 3.45 7.18
C ALA A 14 -6.07 3.79 6.71
N GLU A 15 -5.58 4.99 7.03
CA GLU A 15 -4.24 5.48 6.64
C GLU A 15 -3.15 4.63 7.30
N SER A 16 -3.25 4.38 8.60
CA SER A 16 -2.24 3.62 9.33
C SER A 16 -2.19 2.17 8.86
N LEU A 17 -3.33 1.46 8.81
CA LEU A 17 -3.36 0.07 8.37
C LEU A 17 -2.92 -0.06 6.91
N GLY A 18 -3.45 0.78 6.02
CA GLY A 18 -3.07 0.75 4.60
C GLY A 18 -1.58 1.03 4.38
N SER A 19 -0.97 1.94 5.15
CA SER A 19 0.46 2.24 5.06
C SER A 19 1.34 1.07 5.49
N VAL A 20 0.93 0.33 6.54
CA VAL A 20 1.64 -0.86 7.01
C VAL A 20 1.55 -1.97 5.97
N VAL A 21 0.36 -2.19 5.39
CA VAL A 21 0.15 -3.21 4.35
C VAL A 21 1.05 -2.92 3.14
N LEU A 22 0.99 -1.71 2.58
CA LEU A 22 1.84 -1.31 1.44
C LEU A 22 3.33 -1.37 1.76
N GLY A 23 3.73 -1.04 2.99
CA GLY A 23 5.12 -1.10 3.44
C GLY A 23 5.66 -2.54 3.42
N PHE A 24 4.94 -3.49 4.01
CA PHE A 24 5.34 -4.90 3.98
C PHE A 24 5.26 -5.49 2.57
N GLU A 25 4.24 -5.12 1.80
CA GLU A 25 4.08 -5.57 0.43
C GLU A 25 5.22 -5.11 -0.48
N SER A 26 5.77 -3.91 -0.27
CA SER A 26 6.94 -3.43 -1.01
C SER A 26 8.14 -4.37 -0.91
N VAL A 27 8.36 -4.96 0.27
CA VAL A 27 9.43 -5.95 0.49
C VAL A 27 9.12 -7.22 -0.28
N VAL A 28 7.87 -7.67 -0.26
CA VAL A 28 7.44 -8.87 -0.99
C VAL A 28 7.58 -8.67 -2.51
N VAL A 29 7.25 -7.50 -3.04
CA VAL A 29 7.41 -7.19 -4.47
C VAL A 29 8.88 -7.16 -4.88
N PHE A 30 9.75 -6.60 -4.05
CA PHE A 30 11.19 -6.64 -4.28
C PHE A 30 11.71 -8.09 -4.33
N LEU A 31 11.32 -8.92 -3.35
CA LEU A 31 11.67 -10.34 -3.32
C LEU A 31 11.06 -11.12 -4.51
N GLY A 32 9.85 -10.76 -4.94
CA GLY A 32 9.21 -11.28 -6.14
C GLY A 32 10.03 -10.95 -7.39
N GLY A 33 10.55 -9.73 -7.51
CA GLY A 33 11.47 -9.33 -8.57
C GLY A 33 12.77 -10.14 -8.59
N LEU A 34 13.37 -10.39 -7.42
CA LEU A 34 14.53 -11.28 -7.29
C LEU A 34 14.19 -12.73 -7.67
N THR A 35 12.98 -13.19 -7.35
CA THR A 35 12.50 -14.52 -7.74
C THR A 35 12.35 -14.63 -9.26
N VAL A 36 11.78 -13.62 -9.91
CA VAL A 36 11.71 -13.54 -11.38
C VAL A 36 13.10 -13.54 -11.99
N TYR A 37 14.05 -12.76 -11.43
CA TYR A 37 15.43 -12.78 -11.89
C TYR A 37 16.09 -14.16 -11.76
N GLY A 38 15.90 -14.83 -10.62
CA GLY A 38 16.51 -16.13 -10.34
C GLY A 38 15.91 -17.30 -11.14
N LEU A 39 14.62 -17.22 -11.48
CA LEU A 39 13.92 -18.24 -12.27
C LEU A 39 14.04 -17.99 -13.79
N ASP A 40 14.41 -16.78 -14.18
CA ASP A 40 14.46 -16.30 -15.57
C ASP A 40 13.28 -16.76 -16.45
N PRO A 41 12.02 -16.55 -16.04
CA PRO A 41 10.85 -17.00 -16.78
C PRO A 41 10.53 -16.08 -17.98
N LEU A 42 11.37 -15.07 -18.22
CA LEU A 42 11.13 -14.03 -19.21
C LEU A 42 11.53 -14.53 -20.61
N PRO A 43 10.89 -14.03 -21.69
CA PRO A 43 11.29 -14.35 -23.05
C PRO A 43 12.74 -13.93 -23.31
N ALA A 44 13.47 -14.64 -24.19
CA ALA A 44 14.87 -14.35 -24.50
C ALA A 44 15.17 -12.91 -25.00
N ALA A 45 14.14 -12.18 -25.45
CA ALA A 45 14.23 -10.77 -25.83
C ALA A 45 14.32 -9.81 -24.62
N VAL A 46 13.98 -10.28 -23.41
CA VAL A 46 13.97 -9.49 -22.18
C VAL A 46 15.06 -10.01 -21.24
N PRO A 47 16.11 -9.22 -20.97
CA PRO A 47 17.15 -9.62 -20.03
C PRO A 47 16.61 -9.92 -18.62
N ALA A 48 17.08 -11.01 -17.99
CA ALA A 48 16.65 -11.43 -16.65
C ALA A 48 16.70 -10.30 -15.60
N TRP A 49 17.71 -9.43 -15.66
CA TRP A 49 17.91 -8.34 -14.68
C TRP A 49 16.73 -7.37 -14.60
N TRP A 50 15.86 -7.34 -15.62
CA TRP A 50 14.60 -6.59 -15.56
C TRP A 50 13.71 -7.01 -14.40
N GLY A 51 13.74 -8.27 -13.96
CA GLY A 51 13.02 -8.72 -12.76
C GLY A 51 13.40 -7.91 -11.52
N VAL A 52 14.70 -7.68 -11.32
CA VAL A 52 15.23 -6.88 -10.18
C VAL A 52 14.81 -5.42 -10.32
N VAL A 53 14.93 -4.85 -11.53
CA VAL A 53 14.61 -3.44 -11.77
C VAL A 53 13.13 -3.17 -11.58
N VAL A 54 12.25 -3.96 -12.18
CA VAL A 54 10.79 -3.83 -12.02
C VAL A 54 10.38 -4.03 -10.56
N GLY A 55 10.89 -5.06 -9.89
CA GLY A 55 10.61 -5.32 -8.48
C GLY A 55 11.06 -4.16 -7.58
N SER A 56 12.24 -3.60 -7.81
CA SER A 56 12.77 -2.46 -7.05
C SER A 56 11.97 -1.18 -7.27
N VAL A 57 11.64 -0.87 -8.53
CA VAL A 57 10.83 0.30 -8.88
C VAL A 57 9.45 0.20 -8.24
N LEU A 58 8.77 -0.94 -8.35
CA LEU A 58 7.46 -1.15 -7.74
C LEU A 58 7.52 -1.06 -6.20
N ALA A 59 8.55 -1.62 -5.57
CA ALA A 59 8.74 -1.50 -4.13
C ALA A 59 8.85 -0.03 -3.69
N VAL A 60 9.66 0.77 -4.39
CA VAL A 60 9.78 2.22 -4.11
C VAL A 60 8.44 2.92 -4.31
N VAL A 61 7.72 2.63 -5.40
CA VAL A 61 6.40 3.21 -5.67
C VAL A 61 5.40 2.86 -4.56
N MET A 62 5.40 1.62 -4.05
CA MET A 62 4.55 1.21 -2.93
C MET A 62 4.88 1.98 -1.65
N ILE A 63 6.16 2.16 -1.32
CA ILE A 63 6.60 2.96 -0.16
C ILE A 63 6.16 4.42 -0.30
N LEU A 64 6.33 5.02 -1.48
CA LEU A 64 5.87 6.39 -1.74
C LEU A 64 4.35 6.48 -1.62
N THR A 65 3.63 5.50 -2.15
CA THR A 65 2.16 5.43 -2.08
C THR A 65 1.68 5.33 -0.63
N ALA A 66 2.36 4.59 0.23
CA ALA A 66 2.07 4.53 1.67
C ALA A 66 2.08 5.93 2.33
N GLY A 67 2.95 6.84 1.91
CA GLY A 67 2.96 8.25 2.35
C GLY A 67 1.86 9.11 1.70
N LEU A 68 1.32 8.70 0.56
CA LEU A 68 0.26 9.38 -0.17
C LEU A 68 -1.16 8.97 0.28
N LEU A 69 -1.30 7.91 1.09
CA LEU A 69 -2.59 7.44 1.62
C LEU A 69 -3.37 8.49 2.44
N ARG A 70 -2.71 9.56 2.88
CA ARG A 70 -3.37 10.75 3.44
C ARG A 70 -4.34 11.45 2.47
N HIS A 71 -4.22 11.19 1.17
CA HIS A 71 -5.12 11.71 0.13
C HIS A 71 -6.05 10.61 -0.37
N ARG A 72 -7.32 10.95 -0.66
CA ARG A 72 -8.32 9.99 -1.19
C ARG A 72 -7.87 9.29 -2.48
N TRP A 73 -7.10 9.99 -3.32
CA TRP A 73 -6.51 9.42 -4.54
C TRP A 73 -5.37 8.42 -4.27
N GLY A 74 -4.65 8.56 -3.15
CA GLY A 74 -3.64 7.59 -2.73
C GLY A 74 -4.23 6.21 -2.44
N ILE A 75 -5.49 6.17 -1.98
CA ILE A 75 -6.23 4.92 -1.79
C ILE A 75 -6.46 4.20 -3.12
N ALA A 76 -6.87 4.94 -4.16
CA ALA A 76 -7.08 4.40 -5.50
C ALA A 76 -5.75 3.93 -6.13
N LEU A 77 -4.66 4.65 -5.90
CA LEU A 77 -3.32 4.24 -6.34
C LEU A 77 -2.90 2.91 -5.69
N GLY A 78 -3.15 2.72 -4.40
CA GLY A 78 -2.87 1.44 -3.75
C GLY A 78 -3.72 0.28 -4.31
N TRP A 79 -4.99 0.52 -4.68
CA TRP A 79 -5.78 -0.48 -5.39
C TRP A 79 -5.20 -0.85 -6.75
N ALA A 80 -4.69 0.13 -7.50
CA ALA A 80 -4.01 -0.13 -8.77
C ALA A 80 -2.74 -0.97 -8.56
N LEU A 81 -1.95 -0.68 -7.52
CA LEU A 81 -0.78 -1.48 -7.15
C LEU A 81 -1.14 -2.92 -6.78
N GLN A 82 -2.30 -3.13 -6.17
CA GLN A 82 -2.80 -4.47 -5.84
C GLN A 82 -3.15 -5.29 -7.07
N VAL A 83 -3.75 -4.65 -8.06
CA VAL A 83 -3.98 -5.30 -9.36
C VAL A 83 -2.65 -5.64 -10.02
N ILE A 84 -1.66 -4.73 -10.00
CA ILE A 84 -0.33 -4.98 -10.55
C ILE A 84 0.34 -6.17 -9.84
N LEU A 85 0.28 -6.24 -8.51
CA LEU A 85 0.83 -7.38 -7.77
C LEU A 85 0.12 -8.68 -8.11
N ALA A 86 -1.21 -8.66 -8.18
CA ALA A 86 -2.00 -9.84 -8.56
C ALA A 86 -1.62 -10.34 -9.97
N LEU A 87 -1.35 -9.43 -10.92
CA LEU A 87 -0.81 -9.80 -12.24
C LEU A 87 0.60 -10.42 -12.15
N GLY A 88 1.41 -9.99 -11.19
CA GLY A 88 2.70 -10.62 -10.88
C GLY A 88 2.58 -12.11 -10.54
N ALA A 89 1.42 -12.56 -10.05
CA ALA A 89 1.18 -13.97 -9.74
C ALA A 89 1.22 -14.89 -10.96
N PHE A 90 1.03 -14.37 -12.18
CA PHE A 90 1.20 -15.15 -13.40
C PHE A 90 2.66 -15.54 -13.64
N LEU A 91 3.61 -14.72 -13.18
CA LEU A 91 5.04 -15.00 -13.29
C LEU A 91 5.51 -15.83 -12.09
N VAL A 92 5.05 -15.47 -10.88
CA VAL A 92 5.43 -16.14 -9.64
C VAL A 92 4.16 -16.50 -8.88
N PRO A 93 3.66 -17.75 -8.99
CA PRO A 93 2.39 -18.16 -8.38
C PRO A 93 2.27 -17.89 -6.88
N ALA A 94 3.39 -17.89 -6.14
CA ALA A 94 3.41 -17.53 -4.73
C ALA A 94 2.89 -16.10 -4.45
N LEU A 95 3.01 -15.17 -5.40
CA LEU A 95 2.47 -13.81 -5.28
C LEU A 95 0.94 -13.78 -5.27
N ALA A 96 0.24 -14.82 -5.73
CA ALA A 96 -1.23 -14.88 -5.62
C ALA A 96 -1.68 -14.93 -4.15
N ILE A 97 -0.98 -15.72 -3.32
CA ILE A 97 -1.27 -15.82 -1.88
C ILE A 97 -1.03 -14.46 -1.22
N VAL A 98 0.08 -13.80 -1.58
CA VAL A 98 0.42 -12.46 -1.08
C VAL A 98 -0.65 -11.47 -1.49
N ALA A 99 -0.98 -11.37 -2.77
CA ALA A 99 -1.99 -10.44 -3.28
C ALA A 99 -3.35 -10.66 -2.63
N LEU A 100 -3.73 -11.91 -2.36
CA LEU A 100 -4.97 -12.24 -1.67
C LEU A 100 -4.97 -11.76 -0.21
N ILE A 101 -3.91 -12.07 0.55
CA ILE A 101 -3.82 -11.69 1.96
C ILE A 101 -3.67 -10.18 2.11
N PHE A 102 -2.68 -9.59 1.44
CA PHE A 102 -2.37 -8.16 1.52
C PHE A 102 -3.46 -7.32 0.87
N GLY A 103 -3.97 -7.72 -0.30
CA GLY A 103 -5.11 -7.07 -0.94
C GLY A 103 -6.38 -7.14 -0.10
N GLY A 104 -6.66 -8.28 0.54
CA GLY A 104 -7.77 -8.41 1.49
C GLY A 104 -7.63 -7.49 2.70
N MET A 105 -6.44 -7.44 3.29
CA MET A 105 -6.14 -6.52 4.41
C MET A 105 -6.25 -5.05 3.99
N TYR A 106 -5.76 -4.70 2.80
CA TYR A 106 -5.86 -3.35 2.23
C TYR A 106 -7.31 -2.96 1.96
N ALA A 107 -8.09 -3.86 1.37
CA ALA A 107 -9.52 -3.67 1.13
C ALA A 107 -10.27 -3.44 2.44
N TYR A 108 -10.00 -4.25 3.46
CA TYR A 108 -10.58 -4.08 4.79
C TYR A 108 -10.24 -2.72 5.40
N ALA A 109 -8.95 -2.34 5.37
CA ALA A 109 -8.47 -1.06 5.91
C ALA A 109 -9.15 0.14 5.22
N THR A 110 -9.28 0.10 3.90
CA THR A 110 -9.83 1.22 3.11
C THR A 110 -11.36 1.31 3.22
N ILE A 111 -12.08 0.19 3.20
CA ILE A 111 -13.54 0.17 3.29
C ILE A 111 -14.00 0.46 4.73
N LYS A 112 -13.51 -0.30 5.72
CA LYS A 112 -13.97 -0.20 7.11
C LYS A 112 -13.33 0.98 7.85
N GLY A 113 -12.05 1.25 7.59
CA GLY A 113 -11.37 2.41 8.18
C GLY A 113 -11.98 3.73 7.72
N SER A 114 -12.34 3.87 6.44
CA SER A 114 -12.95 5.12 5.94
C SER A 114 -14.37 5.38 6.49
N ALA A 115 -15.10 4.34 6.87
CA ALA A 115 -16.39 4.47 7.54
C ALA A 115 -16.22 4.94 8.99
N LEU A 116 -15.21 4.42 9.69
CA LEU A 116 -14.92 4.80 11.08
C LEU A 116 -14.35 6.22 11.16
N ASP A 117 -13.47 6.60 10.24
CA ASP A 117 -12.90 7.94 10.15
C ASP A 117 -14.00 9.00 9.88
N ARG A 118 -15.00 8.67 9.05
CA ARG A 118 -16.18 9.55 8.80
C ARG A 118 -17.06 9.74 10.04
N ARG A 119 -17.30 8.68 10.81
CA ARG A 119 -18.09 8.76 12.06
C ARG A 119 -17.36 9.58 13.12
N ASN A 120 -16.05 9.37 13.27
CA ASN A 120 -15.23 10.15 14.20
C ASN A 120 -15.17 11.63 13.83
N ALA A 121 -15.12 11.96 12.53
CA ALA A 121 -15.15 13.35 12.07
C ALA A 121 -16.49 14.04 12.39
N ALA A 122 -17.63 13.35 12.22
CA ALA A 122 -18.95 13.89 12.58
C ALA A 122 -19.07 14.15 14.09
N LEU A 123 -18.67 13.18 14.93
CA LEU A 123 -18.68 13.33 16.39
C LEU A 123 -17.76 14.46 16.89
N ALA A 124 -16.65 14.72 16.20
CA ALA A 124 -15.76 15.83 16.55
C ALA A 124 -16.39 17.19 16.24
N ALA A 125 -17.15 17.30 15.13
CA ALA A 125 -17.86 18.53 14.76
C ALA A 125 -19.03 18.85 15.71
N ASP A 126 -19.75 17.82 16.17
CA ASP A 126 -20.85 18.00 17.14
C ASP A 126 -20.34 18.51 18.50
N ARG A 127 -19.17 18.03 18.97
CA ARG A 127 -18.58 18.53 20.22
C ARG A 127 -18.15 19.99 20.15
N THR A 128 -17.68 20.46 19.00
CA THR A 128 -17.27 21.87 18.83
C THR A 128 -18.45 22.84 18.67
N ASN A 129 -19.63 22.36 18.27
CA ASN A 129 -20.83 23.20 18.09
C ASN A 129 -21.68 23.32 19.38
N GLY A 130 -21.37 22.53 20.42
CA GLY A 130 -22.09 22.51 21.69
C GLY A 130 -21.39 23.26 22.83
N GLU A 131 -20.22 23.86 22.57
CA GLU A 131 -19.51 24.82 23.43
C GLU A 131 -19.79 26.25 22.97
#